data_AF-A0A7S1G6B0-F1
#
_entry.id   AF-A0A7S1G6B0-F1
#
_cell.length_a   1.000
_cell.length_b   1.000
_cell.length_c   1.000
_cell.angle_alpha   90.00
_cell.angle_beta   90.00
_cell.angle_gamma   90.00
#
_symmetry.space_group_name_H-M   'P 1'
#
loop_
_entity.id
_entity.type
_entity.pdbx_description
1 polymer ?
#
loop_
_entity_poly.entity_id
_entity_poly.type
_entity_poly.pdbx_seq_one_letter_code
_entity_poly.pdbx_strand_id
1 'polypeptide(L)'
;GGEDSGGECGTPTQARFTMPTPSRKQEDGWWSLDIGSVHLVAMFTEVPCGRGSSQYEFLASDLAAVNRSVTPWLVVAGHRPSYAVGGTGSDGPDRTDAFCDGAADIEPLLMEHHVDLAIWGHVHNALQTCAVYNGTCVSSAGADGYDAPVHVVIGNGGQSLSGV
;
A
#
# COMPACT_ATOMS: atom_id res chain seq x y z
N GLY A 1 -11.44 -4.80 -9.51
CA GLY A 1 -11.69 -3.66 -10.42
C GLY A 1 -12.53 -4.14 -11.60
N GLY A 2 -13.51 -3.37 -12.07
CA GLY A 2 -14.44 -3.85 -13.11
C GLY A 2 -15.42 -4.91 -12.59
N GLU A 3 -15.65 -5.97 -13.37
CA GLU A 3 -16.62 -7.04 -13.04
C GLU A 3 -16.09 -8.06 -12.00
N ASP A 4 -14.85 -7.94 -11.53
CA ASP A 4 -14.18 -8.86 -10.58
C ASP A 4 -15.04 -9.20 -9.35
N SER A 5 -15.85 -8.25 -8.88
CA SER A 5 -16.69 -8.44 -7.68
C SER A 5 -17.95 -9.27 -7.94
N GLY A 6 -18.28 -9.60 -9.19
CA GLY A 6 -19.51 -10.34 -9.52
C GLY A 6 -20.80 -9.62 -9.11
N GLY A 7 -20.76 -8.30 -8.93
CA GLY A 7 -21.89 -7.49 -8.46
C GLY A 7 -21.99 -7.33 -6.94
N GLU A 8 -21.03 -7.85 -6.17
CA GLU A 8 -21.01 -7.70 -4.71
C GLU A 8 -20.70 -6.26 -4.25
N CYS A 9 -19.90 -5.52 -5.03
CA CYS A 9 -19.57 -4.12 -4.79
C CYS A 9 -19.08 -3.82 -3.35
N GLY A 10 -18.37 -4.77 -2.72
CA GLY A 10 -17.84 -4.65 -1.36
C GLY A 10 -18.86 -4.89 -0.23
N THR A 11 -20.15 -5.03 -0.54
CA THR A 11 -21.23 -5.19 0.46
C THR A 11 -20.98 -6.37 1.41
N PRO A 12 -20.65 -7.58 0.92
CA PRO A 12 -20.43 -8.72 1.82
C PRO A 12 -19.22 -8.53 2.73
N THR A 13 -18.12 -7.97 2.21
CA THR A 13 -16.89 -7.71 2.98
C THR A 13 -17.16 -6.73 4.11
N GLN A 14 -17.81 -5.60 3.81
CA GLN A 14 -18.15 -4.57 4.81
C GLN A 14 -19.13 -5.09 5.87
N ALA A 15 -20.09 -5.94 5.48
CA ALA A 15 -21.04 -6.52 6.41
C ALA A 15 -20.44 -7.60 7.32
N ARG A 16 -19.43 -8.35 6.85
CA ARG A 16 -18.86 -9.50 7.57
C ARG A 16 -17.65 -9.16 8.43
N PHE A 17 -16.85 -8.17 8.03
CA PHE A 17 -15.59 -7.85 8.69
C PHE A 17 -15.59 -6.45 9.26
N THR A 18 -15.45 -6.35 10.58
CA THR A 18 -15.27 -5.07 11.28
C THR A 18 -13.84 -4.59 11.14
N MET A 19 -13.68 -3.44 10.51
CA MET A 19 -12.39 -2.76 10.41
C MET A 19 -12.13 -1.90 11.66
N PRO A 20 -10.86 -1.62 12.01
CA PRO A 20 -10.48 -0.84 13.19
C PRO A 20 -10.63 0.66 12.93
N THR A 21 -11.83 1.06 12.50
CA THR A 21 -12.26 2.42 12.20
C THR A 21 -13.63 2.64 12.84
N PRO A 22 -14.05 3.88 13.16
CA PRO A 22 -15.41 4.13 13.59
C PRO A 22 -16.44 3.54 12.61
N SER A 23 -17.56 3.00 13.10
CA SER A 23 -18.52 2.28 12.24
C SER A 23 -19.06 3.10 11.05
N ARG A 24 -19.12 4.43 11.17
CA ARG A 24 -19.52 5.37 10.09
C ARG A 24 -18.44 5.66 9.04
N LYS A 25 -17.31 4.96 9.15
CA LYS A 25 -16.10 5.09 8.32
C LYS A 25 -15.64 3.73 7.80
N GLN A 26 -16.40 2.67 8.06
CA GLN A 26 -16.08 1.32 7.64
C GLN A 26 -16.23 1.15 6.13
N GLU A 27 -17.19 1.88 5.56
CA GLU A 27 -17.49 1.93 4.13
C GLU A 27 -16.40 2.61 3.30
N ASP A 28 -15.60 3.48 3.90
CA ASP A 28 -14.46 4.13 3.24
C ASP A 28 -13.41 3.08 2.83
N GLY A 29 -13.27 1.98 3.59
CA GLY A 29 -12.41 0.85 3.25
C GLY A 29 -10.93 1.01 3.58
N TRP A 30 -10.50 2.21 3.99
CA TRP A 30 -9.16 2.48 4.52
C TRP A 30 -9.22 2.76 6.03
N TRP A 31 -8.13 2.43 6.74
CA TRP A 31 -8.03 2.54 8.20
C TRP A 31 -6.58 2.48 8.65
N SER A 32 -6.31 2.89 9.88
CA SER A 32 -5.01 2.72 10.53
C SER A 32 -5.17 2.18 11.95
N LEU A 33 -4.13 1.53 12.47
CA LEU A 33 -4.08 1.08 13.86
C LEU A 33 -2.62 0.88 14.31
N ASP A 34 -2.40 1.03 15.62
CA ASP A 34 -1.12 0.73 16.24
C ASP A 34 -1.12 -0.68 16.86
N ILE A 35 -0.12 -1.49 16.51
CA ILE A 35 0.17 -2.79 17.16
C ILE A 35 1.56 -2.71 17.78
N GLY A 36 1.62 -2.44 19.08
CA GLY A 36 2.89 -2.30 19.79
C GLY A 36 3.71 -1.17 19.18
N SER A 37 4.87 -1.50 18.60
CA SER A 37 5.79 -0.54 17.97
C SER A 37 5.54 -0.30 16.47
N VAL A 38 4.46 -0.85 15.92
CA VAL A 38 4.11 -0.74 14.50
C VAL A 38 2.86 0.12 14.35
N HIS A 39 2.95 1.16 13.52
CA HIS A 39 1.80 1.85 12.96
C HIS A 39 1.48 1.24 11.60
N LEU A 40 0.29 0.64 11.47
CA LEU A 40 -0.18 0.02 10.23
C LEU A 40 -1.32 0.85 9.65
N VAL A 41 -1.18 1.26 8.40
CA VAL A 41 -2.25 1.89 7.62
C VAL A 41 -2.59 1.04 6.40
N ALA A 42 -3.88 0.73 6.23
CA ALA A 42 -4.41 -0.03 5.12
C ALA A 42 -5.14 0.89 4.14
N MET A 43 -4.72 0.86 2.89
CA MET A 43 -5.33 1.55 1.76
C MET A 43 -6.37 0.65 1.07
N PHE A 44 -7.38 1.29 0.49
CA PHE A 44 -8.33 0.66 -0.41
C PHE A 44 -7.99 0.99 -1.87
N THR A 45 -7.38 0.04 -2.57
CA THR A 45 -6.86 0.24 -3.93
C THR A 45 -7.91 0.16 -5.04
N GLU A 46 -9.18 -0.05 -4.71
CA GLU A 46 -10.27 -0.12 -5.71
C GLU A 46 -10.99 1.22 -5.89
N VAL A 47 -10.54 2.28 -5.21
CA VAL A 47 -11.08 3.65 -5.29
C VAL A 47 -9.95 4.66 -5.53
N PRO A 48 -10.26 5.89 -5.99
CA PRO A 48 -9.24 6.91 -6.18
C PRO A 48 -8.41 7.19 -4.92
N CYS A 49 -7.13 7.43 -5.13
CA CYS A 49 -6.12 7.58 -4.09
C CYS A 49 -5.19 8.79 -4.33
N GLY A 50 -5.33 9.49 -5.45
CA GLY A 50 -4.53 10.69 -5.74
C GLY A 50 -4.86 11.89 -4.87
N ARG A 51 -4.05 12.94 -5.00
CA ARG A 51 -4.25 14.23 -4.33
C ARG A 51 -5.67 14.75 -4.52
N GLY A 52 -6.31 15.18 -3.42
CA GLY A 52 -7.69 15.65 -3.39
C GLY A 52 -8.75 14.56 -3.23
N SER A 53 -8.37 13.28 -3.21
CA SER A 53 -9.25 12.20 -2.75
C SER A 53 -9.30 12.14 -1.23
N SER A 54 -10.44 11.71 -0.66
CA SER A 54 -10.57 11.53 0.80
C SER A 54 -9.59 10.50 1.36
N GLN A 55 -9.23 9.49 0.55
CA GLN A 55 -8.22 8.50 0.92
C GLN A 55 -6.82 9.11 1.02
N TYR A 56 -6.44 9.97 0.07
CA TYR A 56 -5.14 10.66 0.12
C TYR A 56 -5.05 11.59 1.32
N GLU A 57 -6.10 12.38 1.57
CA GLU A 57 -6.14 13.30 2.71
C GLU A 57 -6.06 12.54 4.04
N PHE A 58 -6.76 11.40 4.14
CA PHE A 58 -6.64 10.50 5.28
C PHE A 58 -5.21 10.01 5.43
N LEU A 59 -4.62 9.40 4.39
CA LEU A 59 -3.28 8.80 4.45
C LEU A 59 -2.23 9.85 4.81
N ALA A 60 -2.29 11.04 4.21
CA ALA A 60 -1.35 12.12 4.52
C ALA A 60 -1.50 12.62 5.96
N SER A 61 -2.73 12.81 6.44
CA SER A 61 -2.98 13.23 7.82
C SER A 61 -2.57 12.17 8.84
N ASP A 62 -2.80 10.90 8.53
CA ASP A 62 -2.52 9.75 9.39
C ASP A 62 -1.00 9.56 9.55
N LEU A 63 -0.26 9.49 8.43
CA LEU A 63 1.19 9.37 8.44
C LEU A 63 1.88 10.56 9.11
N ALA A 64 1.36 11.79 8.93
CA ALA A 64 1.89 12.98 9.59
C ALA A 64 1.67 12.99 11.12
N ALA A 65 0.66 12.26 11.62
CA ALA A 65 0.33 12.20 13.04
C ALA A 65 1.15 11.15 13.82
N VAL A 66 1.90 10.28 13.13
CA VAL A 66 2.64 9.18 13.76
C VAL A 66 3.77 9.69 14.65
N ASN A 67 3.72 9.35 15.94
CA ASN A 67 4.83 9.58 16.85
C ASN A 67 5.81 8.41 16.76
N ARG A 68 6.87 8.57 15.95
CA ARG A 68 7.92 7.54 15.75
C ARG A 68 8.72 7.18 17.00
N SER A 69 8.63 7.94 18.09
CA SER A 69 9.21 7.50 19.38
C SER A 69 8.37 6.43 20.08
N VAL A 70 7.11 6.25 19.67
CA VAL A 70 6.16 5.25 20.18
C VAL A 70 6.01 4.10 19.18
N THR A 71 5.70 4.42 17.93
CA THR A 71 5.56 3.50 16.80
C THR A 71 6.62 3.78 15.75
N PRO A 72 7.88 3.33 15.95
CA PRO A 72 8.98 3.62 15.03
C PRO A 72 8.80 3.01 13.63
N TRP A 73 8.04 1.92 13.50
CA TRP A 73 7.82 1.22 12.24
C TRP A 73 6.49 1.66 11.60
N LEU A 74 6.57 2.26 10.42
CA LEU A 74 5.41 2.62 9.62
C LEU A 74 5.25 1.63 8.48
N VAL A 75 4.11 0.94 8.48
CA VAL A 75 3.77 -0.07 7.47
C VAL A 75 2.53 0.38 6.73
N VAL A 76 2.62 0.45 5.40
CA VAL A 76 1.47 0.65 4.52
C VAL A 76 1.08 -0.69 3.91
N ALA A 77 -0.22 -0.98 3.85
CA ALA A 77 -0.75 -2.16 3.18
C ALA A 77 -1.79 -1.77 2.12
N GLY A 78 -1.78 -2.44 0.99
CA GLY A 78 -2.79 -2.29 -0.05
C GLY A 78 -3.00 -3.58 -0.84
N HIS A 79 -4.11 -3.72 -1.54
CA HIS A 79 -4.35 -4.93 -2.33
C HIS A 79 -3.51 -4.93 -3.62
N ARG A 80 -3.65 -3.90 -4.48
CA ARG A 80 -2.92 -3.78 -5.73
C ARG A 80 -1.52 -3.17 -5.50
N PRO A 81 -0.44 -3.75 -6.07
CA PRO A 81 0.93 -3.31 -5.79
C PRO A 81 1.37 -2.10 -6.60
N SER A 82 2.18 -1.21 -6.00
CA SER A 82 2.91 -0.15 -6.71
C SER A 82 4.06 -0.66 -7.57
N TYR A 83 4.65 -1.80 -7.20
CA TYR A 83 5.74 -2.47 -7.90
C TYR A 83 5.43 -3.95 -8.07
N ALA A 84 5.58 -4.49 -9.28
CA ALA A 84 5.38 -5.91 -9.56
C ALA A 84 6.41 -6.42 -10.57
N VAL A 85 6.64 -7.74 -10.60
CA VAL A 85 7.44 -8.41 -11.63
C VAL A 85 6.52 -9.16 -12.58
N GLY A 86 6.88 -9.19 -13.88
CA GLY A 86 6.19 -9.99 -14.90
C GLY A 86 5.07 -9.27 -15.67
N GLY A 87 4.98 -7.93 -15.58
CA GLY A 87 4.05 -7.13 -16.38
C GLY A 87 4.57 -6.75 -17.76
N THR A 88 5.88 -6.45 -17.89
CA THR A 88 6.44 -5.89 -19.14
C THR A 88 7.78 -6.47 -19.62
N GLY A 89 8.27 -7.57 -19.04
CA GLY A 89 9.45 -8.28 -19.58
C GLY A 89 10.82 -7.66 -19.24
N SER A 90 10.88 -6.77 -18.25
CA SER A 90 12.12 -6.28 -17.64
C SER A 90 12.48 -7.07 -16.39
N ASP A 91 13.76 -7.40 -16.19
CA ASP A 91 14.30 -8.09 -15.01
C ASP A 91 14.40 -7.18 -13.75
N GLY A 92 13.35 -6.40 -13.46
CA GLY A 92 13.28 -5.48 -12.32
C GLY A 92 11.84 -5.22 -11.85
N PRO A 93 11.64 -4.55 -10.69
CA PRO A 93 10.31 -4.17 -10.25
C PRO A 93 9.75 -3.10 -11.19
N ASP A 94 8.78 -3.49 -12.02
CA ASP A 94 8.09 -2.57 -12.90
C ASP A 94 7.12 -1.75 -12.05
N ARG A 95 7.31 -0.43 -12.03
CA ARG A 95 6.37 0.52 -11.41
C ARG A 95 5.05 0.41 -12.15
N THR A 96 3.98 0.08 -11.44
CA THR A 96 2.69 -0.19 -12.07
C THR A 96 1.92 1.10 -12.35
N ASP A 97 2.07 2.13 -11.50
CA ASP A 97 1.33 3.42 -11.50
C ASP A 97 -0.18 3.33 -11.74
N ALA A 98 -0.73 2.13 -11.63
CA ALA A 98 -2.09 1.77 -12.03
C ALA A 98 -2.82 1.03 -10.90
N PHE A 99 -2.29 1.09 -9.67
CA PHE A 99 -2.90 0.40 -8.55
C PHE A 99 -4.13 1.14 -7.98
N CYS A 100 -4.32 2.42 -8.33
CA CYS A 100 -5.53 3.22 -8.12
C CYS A 100 -5.48 4.49 -8.99
N ASP A 101 -6.62 5.17 -9.16
CA ASP A 101 -6.65 6.48 -9.82
C ASP A 101 -5.87 7.51 -8.98
N GLY A 102 -4.81 8.08 -9.56
CA GLY A 102 -3.86 8.96 -8.88
C GLY A 102 -2.72 8.27 -8.12
N ALA A 103 -2.45 6.99 -8.39
CA ALA A 103 -1.37 6.21 -7.76
C ALA A 103 0.01 6.89 -7.74
N ALA A 104 0.31 7.72 -8.74
CA ALA A 104 1.58 8.44 -8.82
C ALA A 104 1.83 9.40 -7.64
N ASP A 105 0.78 9.87 -6.96
CA ASP A 105 0.89 10.77 -5.80
C ASP A 105 1.25 10.05 -4.50
N ILE A 106 1.10 8.72 -4.45
CA ILE A 106 1.28 7.93 -3.23
C ILE A 106 2.75 7.73 -2.91
N GLU A 107 3.59 7.34 -3.87
CA GLU A 107 5.02 7.08 -3.61
C GLU A 107 5.75 8.30 -3.02
N PRO A 108 5.56 9.54 -3.52
CA PRO A 108 6.11 10.73 -2.87
C PRO A 108 5.66 10.90 -1.41
N LEU A 109 4.41 10.58 -1.10
CA LEU A 109 3.87 10.66 0.26
C LEU A 109 4.49 9.61 1.19
N LEU A 110 4.68 8.37 0.70
CA LEU A 110 5.37 7.32 1.44
C LEU A 110 6.82 7.72 1.73
N MET A 111 7.49 8.32 0.75
CA MET A 111 8.84 8.84 0.88
C MET A 111 8.91 9.99 1.90
N GLU A 112 8.00 10.97 1.82
CA GLU A 112 7.94 12.14 2.71
C GLU A 112 7.80 11.74 4.19
N HIS A 113 7.01 10.71 4.48
CA HIS A 113 6.79 10.23 5.85
C HIS A 113 7.70 9.06 6.25
N HIS A 114 8.72 8.76 5.44
CA HIS A 114 9.76 7.75 5.69
C HIS A 114 9.21 6.32 5.89
N VAL A 115 8.13 5.95 5.19
CA VAL A 115 7.47 4.65 5.34
C VAL A 115 8.48 3.51 5.18
N ASP A 116 8.53 2.61 6.14
CA ASP A 116 9.56 1.57 6.21
C ASP A 116 9.24 0.40 5.26
N LEU A 117 7.97 -0.01 5.23
CA LEU A 117 7.52 -1.19 4.49
C LEU A 117 6.16 -0.96 3.85
N ALA A 118 6.02 -1.34 2.59
CA ALA A 118 4.76 -1.33 1.86
C ALA A 118 4.41 -2.76 1.40
N ILE A 119 3.30 -3.32 1.92
CA ILE A 119 2.88 -4.70 1.69
C ILE A 119 1.71 -4.74 0.71
N TRP A 120 1.81 -5.64 -0.27
CA TRP A 120 0.87 -5.75 -1.36
C TRP A 120 0.42 -7.19 -1.62
N GLY A 121 -0.75 -7.34 -2.24
CA GLY A 121 -1.27 -8.61 -2.76
C GLY A 121 -1.47 -8.55 -4.28
N HIS A 122 -2.66 -8.98 -4.72
CA HIS A 122 -3.16 -8.96 -6.10
C HIS A 122 -2.39 -9.80 -7.12
N VAL A 123 -1.07 -9.62 -7.24
CA VAL A 123 -0.21 -10.43 -8.09
C VAL A 123 0.18 -11.68 -7.32
N HIS A 124 -0.21 -12.86 -7.82
CA HIS A 124 -0.09 -14.13 -7.10
C HIS A 124 1.31 -14.73 -7.23
N ASN A 125 2.30 -13.98 -6.74
CA ASN A 125 3.70 -14.40 -6.57
C ASN A 125 4.24 -13.79 -5.27
N ALA A 126 5.54 -13.97 -5.04
CA ALA A 126 6.28 -13.33 -3.96
C ALA A 126 7.40 -12.47 -4.55
N LEU A 127 7.47 -11.20 -4.15
CA LEU A 127 8.49 -10.24 -4.57
C LEU A 127 8.88 -9.37 -3.38
N GLN A 128 10.16 -9.06 -3.26
CA GLN A 128 10.67 -8.01 -2.39
C GLN A 128 11.58 -7.11 -3.20
N THR A 129 11.39 -5.80 -3.12
CA THR A 129 12.26 -4.83 -3.76
C THR A 129 13.47 -4.50 -2.87
N CYS A 130 14.49 -3.87 -3.46
CA CYS A 130 15.38 -2.98 -2.70
C CYS A 130 14.57 -1.81 -2.09
N ALA A 131 15.18 -0.98 -1.24
CA ALA A 131 14.64 0.34 -0.96
C ALA A 131 14.55 1.08 -2.31
N VAL A 132 13.35 1.43 -2.76
CA VAL A 132 13.10 1.87 -4.14
C VAL A 132 12.30 3.15 -4.14
N TYR A 133 12.71 4.08 -5.01
CA TYR A 133 11.96 5.30 -5.27
C TYR A 133 12.04 5.61 -6.75
N ASN A 134 10.89 5.88 -7.38
CA ASN A 134 10.79 6.18 -8.79
C ASN A 134 11.47 5.13 -9.69
N GLY A 135 11.26 3.85 -9.39
CA GLY A 135 11.80 2.72 -10.14
C GLY A 135 13.31 2.49 -9.99
N THR A 136 13.99 3.22 -9.09
CA THR A 136 15.44 3.10 -8.88
C THR A 136 15.74 2.70 -7.44
N CYS A 137 16.62 1.71 -7.26
CA CYS A 137 17.10 1.36 -5.92
C CYS A 137 17.87 2.54 -5.32
N VAL A 138 17.51 2.93 -4.09
CA VAL A 138 18.17 3.96 -3.32
C VAL A 138 19.05 3.29 -2.26
N SER A 139 20.31 3.71 -2.18
CA SER A 139 21.24 3.26 -1.16
C SER A 139 22.13 4.43 -0.77
N SER A 140 21.53 5.39 -0.08
CA SER A 140 22.19 6.62 0.34
C SER A 140 21.61 7.00 1.68
N ALA A 141 21.79 6.13 2.69
CA ALA A 141 21.30 6.34 4.03
C ALA A 141 21.67 7.77 4.43
N GLY A 142 20.64 8.62 4.51
CA GLY A 142 20.80 10.03 4.82
C GLY A 142 21.39 10.21 6.22
N ALA A 143 21.48 11.45 6.69
CA ALA A 143 21.92 11.70 8.07
C ALA A 143 21.05 11.00 9.14
N ASP A 144 19.85 10.57 8.77
CA ASP A 144 18.83 9.90 9.58
C ASP A 144 18.76 8.37 9.35
N GLY A 145 19.53 7.81 8.41
CA GLY A 145 19.61 6.37 8.17
C GLY A 145 18.46 5.76 7.36
N TYR A 146 17.58 6.59 6.78
CA TYR A 146 16.49 6.14 5.89
C TYR A 146 16.91 6.25 4.41
N ASP A 147 16.49 5.29 3.59
CA ASP A 147 16.76 5.23 2.14
C ASP A 147 15.50 5.52 1.33
N ALA A 148 14.54 4.59 1.35
CA ALA A 148 13.24 4.63 0.67
C ALA A 148 12.38 3.44 1.18
N PRO A 149 11.07 3.41 0.92
CA PRO A 149 10.24 2.28 1.32
C PRO A 149 10.68 0.98 0.64
N VAL A 150 10.65 -0.13 1.38
CA VAL A 150 10.75 -1.46 0.77
C VAL A 150 9.35 -1.93 0.41
N HIS A 151 9.15 -2.37 -0.83
CA HIS A 151 7.88 -2.92 -1.28
C HIS A 151 7.95 -4.46 -1.28
N VAL A 152 6.91 -5.10 -0.75
CA VAL A 152 6.79 -6.55 -0.73
C VAL A 152 5.43 -6.96 -1.31
N VAL A 153 5.45 -7.81 -2.33
CA VAL A 153 4.26 -8.48 -2.85
C VAL A 153 4.20 -9.88 -2.24
N ILE A 154 3.12 -10.20 -1.55
CA ILE A 154 2.82 -11.54 -1.01
C ILE A 154 1.39 -11.91 -1.40
N GLY A 155 1.11 -11.98 -2.70
CA GLY A 155 -0.23 -12.32 -3.22
C GLY A 155 -0.45 -13.82 -3.41
N ASN A 156 0.55 -14.65 -3.13
CA ASN A 156 0.56 -16.11 -3.33
C ASN A 156 -0.13 -16.90 -2.20
N GLY A 157 -1.21 -16.38 -1.62
CA GLY A 157 -1.90 -16.98 -0.46
C GLY A 157 -2.75 -18.22 -0.77
N GLY A 158 -2.97 -18.57 -2.05
CA GLY A 158 -3.71 -19.79 -2.41
C GLY A 158 -4.47 -19.77 -3.74
N GLN A 159 -4.59 -18.62 -4.42
CA GLN A 159 -5.10 -18.55 -5.80
C GLN A 159 -3.99 -18.93 -6.81
N SER A 160 -4.39 -19.32 -8.03
CA SER A 160 -3.48 -19.63 -9.14
C SER A 160 -2.39 -18.58 -9.34
N LEU A 161 -1.15 -19.05 -9.50
CA LEU A 161 0.03 -18.19 -9.62
C LEU A 161 -0.05 -17.28 -10.85
N SER A 162 0.54 -16.09 -10.74
CA SER A 162 0.70 -15.15 -11.85
C SER A 162 2.05 -15.36 -12.55
N GLY A 163 2.07 -15.32 -13.88
CA GLY A 163 3.32 -15.41 -14.67
C GLY A 163 3.93 -16.82 -14.75
N VAL A 164 3.13 -17.86 -14.53
CA VAL A 164 3.46 -19.27 -14.78
C VAL A 164 3.00 -19.73 -16.16
#